data_AF-A3YZ24-F1
#
_entry.id   AF-A3YZ24-F1
#
_cell.length_a   1.000
_cell.length_b   1.000
_cell.length_c   1.000
_cell.angle_alpha   90.00
_cell.angle_beta   90.00
_cell.angle_gamma   90.00
#
_symmetry.space_group_name_H-M   'P 1'
#
loop_
_entity.id
_entity.type
_entity.pdbx_description
1 polymer ?
#
loop_
_entity_poly.entity_id
_entity_poly.type
_entity_poly.pdbx_seq_one_letter_code
_entity_poly.pdbx_strand_id
1 'polypeptide(L)'
;MTNTTQRPFGNQVEGQSQVDERLRQAILDKKQAQIEAWSQQIEKLQQALQSVSSELRVETEKRVIELTEARDQAFAQVESLRRATQENWETLLIQTDHLLQDLATRFHEFVEQGN
;
A
#
# COMPACT_ATOMS: atom_id res chain seq x y z
N MET A 1 -18.17 39.03 -47.44
CA MET A 1 -17.01 38.96 -46.53
C MET A 1 -17.50 39.18 -45.11
N THR A 2 -17.57 38.14 -44.28
CA THR A 2 -17.38 38.25 -42.82
C THR A 2 -16.93 36.89 -42.33
N ASN A 3 -15.69 36.87 -41.86
CA ASN A 3 -14.91 35.71 -41.44
C ASN A 3 -15.47 35.21 -40.10
N THR A 4 -16.00 33.99 -40.07
CA THR A 4 -16.48 33.35 -38.84
C THR A 4 -15.27 32.84 -38.07
N THR A 5 -14.91 33.60 -37.05
CA THR A 5 -13.89 33.32 -36.03
C THR A 5 -13.92 31.87 -35.56
N GLN A 6 -12.85 31.12 -35.89
CA GLN A 6 -12.46 29.90 -35.20
C GLN A 6 -12.26 30.21 -33.71
N ARG A 7 -12.98 29.51 -32.82
CA ARG A 7 -12.61 29.40 -31.41
C ARG A 7 -11.85 28.08 -31.20
N PRO A 8 -10.62 28.08 -30.67
CA PRO A 8 -9.96 26.85 -30.25
C PRO A 8 -10.49 26.47 -28.87
N PHE A 9 -11.48 25.58 -28.81
CA PHE A 9 -11.86 24.90 -27.56
C PHE A 9 -11.15 23.56 -27.53
N GLY A 10 -9.91 23.54 -27.07
CA GLY A 10 -9.15 22.30 -26.93
C GLY A 10 -7.93 22.52 -26.06
N ASN A 11 -8.13 22.79 -24.77
CA ASN A 11 -7.00 22.87 -23.82
C ASN A 11 -7.36 22.65 -22.34
N GLN A 12 -8.62 22.35 -22.00
CA GLN A 12 -9.05 22.21 -20.61
C GLN A 12 -9.10 20.76 -20.09
N VAL A 13 -9.18 19.78 -21.00
CA VAL A 13 -9.24 18.34 -20.66
C VAL A 13 -7.86 17.75 -20.31
N GLU A 14 -6.78 18.24 -20.91
CA GLU A 14 -5.44 17.70 -20.69
C GLU A 14 -4.88 18.01 -19.29
N GLY A 15 -5.29 19.13 -18.69
CA GLY A 15 -4.84 19.54 -17.36
C GLY A 15 -5.45 18.71 -16.22
N GLN A 16 -6.71 18.29 -16.35
CA GLN A 16 -7.38 17.48 -15.31
C GLN A 16 -6.82 16.06 -15.27
N SER A 17 -6.72 15.38 -16.43
CA SER A 17 -6.19 14.01 -16.49
C SER A 17 -4.76 13.88 -15.95
N GLN A 18 -3.94 14.91 -16.15
CA GLN A 18 -2.55 14.94 -15.66
C GLN A 18 -2.46 15.15 -14.14
N VAL A 19 -3.43 15.85 -13.53
CA VAL A 19 -3.51 16.00 -12.06
C VAL A 19 -4.02 14.72 -11.41
N ASP A 20 -5.03 14.08 -11.99
CA ASP A 20 -5.54 12.78 -11.53
C ASP A 20 -4.46 11.70 -11.54
N GLU A 21 -3.64 11.63 -12.60
CA GLU A 21 -2.56 10.65 -12.70
C GLU A 21 -1.45 10.90 -11.66
N ARG A 22 -1.07 12.16 -11.42
CA ARG A 22 -0.12 12.51 -10.35
C ARG A 22 -0.65 12.15 -8.97
N LEU A 23 -1.94 12.35 -8.71
CA LEU A 23 -2.55 11.99 -7.44
C LEU A 23 -2.55 10.46 -7.25
N ARG A 24 -2.91 9.69 -8.28
CA ARG A 24 -2.84 8.22 -8.23
C ARG A 24 -1.43 7.73 -7.95
N GLN A 25 -0.45 8.29 -8.64
CA GLN A 25 0.95 7.95 -8.43
C GLN A 25 1.40 8.26 -6.99
N ALA A 26 1.07 9.44 -6.47
CA ALA A 26 1.39 9.81 -5.09
C ALA A 26 0.74 8.87 -4.05
N ILE A 27 -0.49 8.40 -4.32
CA ILE A 27 -1.17 7.43 -3.46
C ILE A 27 -0.46 6.08 -3.49
N LEU A 28 -0.07 5.60 -4.69
CA LEU A 28 0.69 4.37 -4.85
C LEU A 28 2.04 4.44 -4.14
N ASP A 29 2.81 5.51 -4.34
CA ASP A 29 4.11 5.72 -3.70
C ASP A 29 3.97 5.74 -2.17
N LYS A 30 2.94 6.42 -1.64
CA LYS A 30 2.66 6.44 -0.20
C LYS A 30 2.34 5.05 0.36
N LYS A 31 1.59 4.22 -0.38
CA LYS A 31 1.24 2.86 0.07
C LYS A 31 2.44 1.92 -0.05
N GLN A 32 3.23 2.04 -1.11
CA GLN A 32 4.46 1.30 -1.27
C GLN A 32 5.44 1.59 -0.11
N ALA A 33 5.63 2.86 0.22
CA ALA A 33 6.50 3.26 1.32
C ALA A 33 6.03 2.71 2.69
N GLN A 34 4.71 2.60 2.92
CA GLN A 34 4.18 1.97 4.13
C GLN A 34 4.53 0.48 4.20
N ILE A 35 4.35 -0.24 3.09
CA ILE A 35 4.69 -1.67 3.00
C ILE A 35 6.19 -1.90 3.19
N GLU A 36 7.03 -1.03 2.62
CA GLU A 36 8.48 -1.10 2.81
C GLU A 36 8.87 -0.86 4.27
N ALA A 37 8.26 0.13 4.92
CA ALA A 37 8.51 0.40 6.34
C ALA A 37 8.12 -0.79 7.24
N TRP A 38 7.00 -1.47 6.94
CA TRP A 38 6.63 -2.69 7.66
C TRP A 38 7.52 -3.87 7.31
N SER A 39 7.96 -3.99 6.06
CA SER A 39 8.89 -5.05 5.64
C SER A 39 10.20 -4.99 6.41
N GLN A 40 10.76 -3.80 6.58
CA GLN A 40 11.97 -3.60 7.39
C GLN A 40 11.76 -3.94 8.86
N GLN A 41 10.58 -3.64 9.41
CA GLN A 41 10.26 -3.97 10.80
C GLN A 41 10.09 -5.48 11.00
N ILE A 42 9.37 -6.16 10.10
CA ILE A 42 9.21 -7.61 10.11
C ILE A 42 10.57 -8.30 9.99
N GLU A 43 11.46 -7.82 9.12
CA GLU A 43 12.82 -8.37 8.99
C GLU A 43 13.61 -8.25 10.30
N LYS A 44 13.52 -7.11 10.99
CA LYS A 44 14.13 -6.95 12.32
C LYS A 44 13.56 -7.94 13.34
N LEU A 45 12.26 -8.21 13.31
CA LEU A 45 11.63 -9.22 14.18
C LEU A 45 12.14 -10.63 13.88
N GLN A 46 12.27 -10.99 12.59
CA GLN A 46 12.83 -12.26 12.15
C GLN A 46 14.28 -12.45 12.61
N GLN A 47 15.09 -11.38 12.56
CA GLN A 47 16.45 -11.40 13.07
C GLN A 47 16.50 -11.53 14.60
N ALA A 48 15.64 -10.79 15.31
CA ALA A 48 15.55 -10.86 16.77
C ALA A 48 15.15 -12.26 17.25
N LEU A 49 14.22 -12.92 16.55
CA LEU A 49 13.77 -14.29 16.81
C LEU A 49 14.91 -15.31 16.90
N GLN A 50 15.98 -15.14 16.12
CA GLN A 50 17.15 -16.02 16.15
C GLN A 50 17.88 -15.98 17.50
N SER A 51 17.69 -14.91 18.28
CA SER A 51 18.31 -14.70 19.60
C SER A 51 17.37 -15.04 20.78
N VAL A 52 16.11 -15.39 20.52
CA VAL A 52 15.10 -15.72 21.55
C VAL A 52 15.18 -17.20 21.95
N SER A 53 14.85 -17.51 23.21
CA SER A 53 14.75 -18.86 23.77
C SER A 53 13.74 -19.73 22.99
N SER A 54 13.93 -21.05 22.97
CA SER A 54 13.13 -21.95 22.11
C SER A 54 11.62 -21.94 22.43
N GLU A 55 11.26 -21.74 23.70
CA GLU A 55 9.85 -21.71 24.15
C GLU A 55 9.10 -20.48 23.61
N LEU A 56 9.72 -19.30 23.67
CA LEU A 56 9.14 -18.07 23.13
C LEU A 56 9.27 -18.01 21.60
N ARG A 57 10.30 -18.65 21.04
CA ARG A 57 10.56 -18.67 19.60
C ARG A 57 9.38 -19.22 18.80
N VAL A 58 8.77 -20.33 19.20
CA VAL A 58 7.72 -20.98 18.40
C VAL A 58 6.49 -20.08 18.25
N GLU A 59 6.02 -19.48 19.35
CA GLU A 59 4.84 -18.60 19.29
C GLU A 59 5.16 -17.29 18.55
N THR A 60 6.32 -16.68 18.83
CA THR A 60 6.73 -15.45 18.15
C THR A 60 7.00 -15.69 16.66
N GLU A 61 7.56 -16.83 16.27
CA GLU A 61 7.81 -17.21 14.88
C GLU A 61 6.50 -17.32 14.10
N LYS A 62 5.49 -17.99 14.67
CA LYS A 62 4.17 -18.09 14.04
C LYS A 62 3.58 -16.70 13.75
N ARG A 63 3.63 -15.79 14.72
CA ARG A 63 3.09 -14.44 14.54
C ARG A 63 3.88 -13.61 13.52
N VAL A 64 5.19 -13.79 13.47
CA VAL A 64 6.04 -13.14 12.46
C VAL A 64 5.77 -13.69 11.06
N ILE A 65 5.44 -14.97 10.93
CA ILE A 65 4.94 -15.55 9.67
C ILE A 65 3.61 -14.90 9.28
N GLU A 66 2.66 -14.78 10.20
CA GLU A 66 1.36 -14.14 9.93
C GLU A 66 1.52 -12.67 9.47
N LEU A 67 2.44 -11.92 10.08
CA LEU A 67 2.78 -10.56 9.65
C LEU A 67 3.43 -10.53 8.26
N THR A 68 4.30 -11.50 7.98
CA THR A 68 4.95 -11.65 6.67
C THR A 68 3.91 -11.89 5.59
N GLU A 69 2.97 -12.83 5.81
CA GLU A 69 1.90 -13.14 4.86
C GLU A 69 0.98 -11.94 4.62
N ALA A 70 0.61 -11.22 5.68
CA ALA A 70 -0.22 -10.01 5.56
C ALA A 70 0.51 -8.90 4.77
N ARG A 71 1.83 -8.73 4.97
CA ARG A 71 2.68 -7.81 4.18
C ARG A 71 2.72 -8.21 2.70
N ASP A 72 2.86 -9.50 2.41
CA ASP A 72 2.90 -10.00 1.03
C ASP A 72 1.54 -9.81 0.33
N GLN A 73 0.44 -10.02 1.04
CA GLN A 73 -0.91 -9.73 0.54
C GLN A 73 -1.12 -8.25 0.25
N ALA A 74 -0.71 -7.37 1.18
CA ALA A 74 -0.76 -5.93 0.97
C ALA A 74 0.06 -5.49 -0.26
N PHE A 75 1.25 -6.08 -0.44
CA PHE A 75 2.09 -5.81 -1.61
C PHE A 75 1.42 -6.24 -2.91
N ALA A 76 0.88 -7.46 -2.97
CA ALA A 76 0.14 -7.94 -4.13
C ALA A 76 -1.08 -7.06 -4.46
N GLN A 77 -1.75 -6.52 -3.43
CA GLN A 77 -2.89 -5.63 -3.62
C GLN A 77 -2.46 -4.26 -4.15
N VAL A 78 -1.36 -3.67 -3.67
CA VAL A 78 -0.82 -2.42 -4.22
C VAL A 78 -0.38 -2.60 -5.68
N GLU A 79 0.23 -3.73 -6.01
CA GLU A 79 0.57 -4.09 -7.40
C GLU A 79 -0.66 -4.20 -8.29
N SER A 80 -1.76 -4.74 -7.75
CA SER A 80 -3.06 -4.81 -8.44
C SER A 80 -3.68 -3.43 -8.63
N LEU A 81 -3.61 -2.58 -7.61
CA LEU A 81 -4.06 -1.18 -7.66
C LEU A 81 -3.28 -0.38 -8.71
N ARG A 82 -1.96 -0.63 -8.85
CA ARG A 82 -1.13 0.02 -9.89
C ARG A 82 -1.57 -0.35 -11.31
N ARG A 83 -2.07 -1.57 -11.50
CA ARG A 83 -2.53 -2.08 -12.81
C ARG A 83 -4.02 -1.82 -13.06
N ALA A 84 -4.73 -1.24 -12.08
CA ALA A 84 -6.16 -1.01 -12.15
C ALA A 84 -6.54 0.03 -13.21
N THR A 85 -7.67 -0.21 -13.87
CA THR A 85 -8.32 0.81 -14.70
C THR A 85 -9.00 1.86 -13.82
N GLN A 86 -9.29 3.03 -14.39
CA GLN A 86 -9.97 4.13 -13.71
C GLN A 86 -11.25 3.70 -12.99
N GLU A 87 -12.06 2.85 -13.62
CA GLU A 87 -13.34 2.35 -13.08
C GLU A 87 -13.17 1.48 -11.83
N ASN A 88 -12.10 0.68 -11.76
CA ASN A 88 -11.86 -0.23 -10.64
C ASN A 88 -10.89 0.33 -9.60
N TRP A 89 -10.26 1.46 -9.89
CA TRP A 89 -9.18 2.02 -9.09
C TRP A 89 -9.65 2.39 -7.69
N GLU A 90 -10.81 3.04 -7.55
CA GLU A 90 -11.36 3.41 -6.23
C GLU A 90 -11.74 2.19 -5.39
N THR A 91 -12.34 1.16 -5.99
CA THR A 91 -12.67 -0.08 -5.29
C THR A 91 -11.42 -0.80 -4.81
N LEU A 92 -10.41 -0.94 -5.67
CA LEU A 92 -9.14 -1.56 -5.31
C LEU A 92 -8.38 -0.73 -4.28
N LEU A 93 -8.50 0.60 -4.31
CA LEU A 93 -7.91 1.49 -3.31
C LEU A 93 -8.47 1.20 -1.93
N ILE A 94 -9.80 1.16 -1.79
CA ILE A 94 -10.47 0.87 -0.51
C ILE A 94 -10.04 -0.51 0.02
N GLN A 95 -10.00 -1.52 -0.84
CA GLN A 95 -9.52 -2.86 -0.46
C GLN A 95 -8.05 -2.84 -0.01
N THR A 96 -7.20 -2.07 -0.70
CA THR A 96 -5.81 -1.89 -0.31
C THR A 96 -5.70 -1.20 1.04
N ASP A 97 -6.47 -0.14 1.28
CA ASP A 97 -6.52 0.55 2.57
C ASP A 97 -6.93 -0.39 3.71
N HIS A 98 -7.94 -1.23 3.49
CA HIS A 98 -8.36 -2.21 4.48
C HIS A 98 -7.26 -3.23 4.82
N LEU A 99 -6.55 -3.75 3.80
CA LEU A 99 -5.44 -4.69 4.04
C LEU A 99 -4.27 -4.02 4.76
N LEU A 100 -3.93 -2.78 4.40
CA LEU A 100 -2.89 -2.04 5.09
C LEU A 100 -3.29 -1.76 6.55
N GLN A 101 -4.53 -1.37 6.81
CA GLN A 101 -5.03 -1.13 8.16
C GLN A 101 -5.04 -2.40 9.01
N ASP A 102 -5.42 -3.54 8.42
CA ASP A 102 -5.36 -4.85 9.07
C ASP A 102 -3.91 -5.21 9.44
N LEU A 103 -2.97 -5.05 8.51
CA LEU A 103 -1.54 -5.27 8.77
C LEU A 103 -1.00 -4.34 9.87
N ALA A 104 -1.39 -3.06 9.86
CA ALA A 104 -1.02 -2.12 10.91
C ALA A 104 -1.53 -2.56 12.28
N THR A 105 -2.78 -3.05 12.34
CA THR A 105 -3.41 -3.53 13.57
C THR A 105 -2.67 -4.74 14.11
N ARG A 106 -2.42 -5.77 13.28
CA ARG A 106 -1.66 -6.97 13.67
C ARG A 106 -0.26 -6.63 14.16
N PHE A 107 0.39 -5.68 13.50
CA PHE A 107 1.73 -5.24 13.90
C PHE A 107 1.69 -4.54 15.27
N HIS A 108 0.71 -3.68 15.50
CA HIS A 108 0.50 -3.01 16.79
C HIS A 108 0.24 -4.04 17.90
N GLU A 109 -0.66 -5.00 17.67
CA GLU A 109 -0.94 -6.10 18.62
C GLU A 109 0.30 -6.96 18.91
N PHE A 110 1.14 -7.21 17.91
CA PHE A 110 2.40 -7.93 18.10
C PHE A 110 3.35 -7.17 19.04
N VAL A 111 3.50 -5.86 18.83
CA VAL A 111 4.37 -5.02 19.65
C VAL A 111 3.84 -4.87 21.07
N GLU A 112 2.53 -4.70 21.25
CA GLU A 112 1.91 -4.59 22.58
C GLU A 112 2.00 -5.86 23.40
N GLN A 113 1.98 -7.04 22.78
CA GLN A 113 2.14 -8.31 23.50
C GLN A 113 3.60 -8.67 23.80
N GLY A 114 4.56 -7.98 23.19
CA GLY A 114 6.00 -8.16 23.44
C GLY A 114 6.58 -7.26 24.53
N ASN A 115 5.79 -6.35 25.10
CA ASN A 115 6.17 -5.42 26.18
C ASN A 115 5.50 -5.79 27.50
#